data_AF-I9KN00-F1
#
_entry.id   AF-I9KN00-F1
#
_cell.length_a   1.000
_cell.length_b   1.000
_cell.length_c   1.000
_cell.angle_alpha   90.00
_cell.angle_beta   90.00
_cell.angle_gamma   90.00
#
_symmetry.space_group_name_H-M   'P 1'
#
loop_
_entity.id
_entity.type
_entity.pdbx_description
1 polymer ?
#
loop_
_entity_poly.entity_id
_entity_poly.type
_entity_poly.pdbx_seq_one_letter_code
_entity_poly.pdbx_strand_id
1 'polypeptide(L)'
;MTGLPRVAVLGVDAATAAATISLVDGGLAVAAFSPGPVPPAAHARLAAYGCADQVVAVSPDTLRLAAAGPAAPFEVHGVRADPRTSATSASPAAAGAAEGAGAGGDLLGVFDAVVLGDATARLGPGGPDSPRFGGVFDLAAAWVFHVSDSPELAGAQGRWIGEYLRGRYAPPEPAAMSARPALLGRSTRGGVRAELAELDRELRAGHARAAGIGYRLPTPPARLTPAP
;
A
#
# COMPACT_ATOMS: atom_id res chain seq x y z
N MET A 1 2.49 -15.05 -19.86
CA MET A 1 2.78 -15.47 -18.47
C MET A 1 2.34 -14.34 -17.56
N THR A 2 1.25 -14.49 -16.80
CA THR A 2 0.83 -13.47 -15.83
C THR A 2 1.75 -13.59 -14.61
N GLY A 3 2.72 -12.69 -14.49
CA GLY A 3 3.57 -12.57 -13.31
C GLY A 3 2.78 -12.16 -12.08
N LEU A 4 3.41 -12.26 -10.91
CA LEU A 4 2.83 -11.74 -9.67
C LEU A 4 2.52 -10.24 -9.79
N PRO A 5 1.49 -9.74 -9.08
CA PRO A 5 1.14 -8.33 -9.10
C PRO A 5 2.29 -7.40 -8.70
N ARG A 6 2.40 -6.25 -9.37
CA ARG A 6 3.25 -5.14 -8.96
C ARG A 6 2.50 -4.28 -7.95
N VAL A 7 3.15 -3.96 -6.83
CA VAL A 7 2.54 -3.26 -5.70
C VAL A 7 3.20 -1.91 -5.48
N ALA A 8 2.40 -0.86 -5.35
CA ALA A 8 2.86 0.43 -4.83
C ALA A 8 2.57 0.50 -3.33
N VAL A 9 3.54 0.92 -2.52
CA VAL A 9 3.33 1.28 -1.10
C VAL A 9 3.45 2.79 -1.00
N LEU A 10 2.39 3.49 -0.58
CA LEU A 10 2.40 4.95 -0.50
C LEU A 10 2.66 5.40 0.93
N GLY A 11 3.66 6.27 1.10
CA GLY A 11 4.18 6.69 2.40
C GLY A 11 5.32 5.79 2.85
N VAL A 12 6.35 6.38 3.45
CA VAL A 12 7.45 5.62 4.07
C VAL A 12 7.64 6.09 5.50
N ASP A 13 7.07 5.32 6.42
CA ASP A 13 7.28 5.40 7.86
C ASP A 13 7.69 4.03 8.41
N ALA A 14 7.73 3.87 9.73
CA ALA A 14 8.09 2.59 10.34
C ALA A 14 7.12 1.45 9.98
N ALA A 15 5.84 1.76 9.79
CA ALA A 15 4.79 0.79 9.54
C ALA A 15 4.73 0.38 8.08
N THR A 16 4.71 1.34 7.15
CA THR A 16 4.75 1.02 5.72
C THR A 16 6.09 0.42 5.30
N ALA A 17 7.20 0.72 6.00
CA ALA A 17 8.47 0.01 5.82
C ALA A 17 8.35 -1.47 6.21
N ALA A 18 7.70 -1.79 7.34
CA ALA A 18 7.47 -3.17 7.78
C ALA A 18 6.57 -3.95 6.81
N ALA A 19 5.51 -3.30 6.30
CA ALA A 19 4.65 -3.87 5.26
C ALA A 19 5.43 -4.10 3.95
N THR A 20 6.25 -3.14 3.53
CA THR A 20 7.12 -3.24 2.34
C THR A 20 8.03 -4.45 2.41
N ILE A 21 8.73 -4.63 3.54
CA ILE A 21 9.61 -5.79 3.76
C ILE A 21 8.81 -7.10 3.63
N SER A 22 7.66 -7.18 4.28
CA SER A 22 6.83 -8.41 4.28
C SER A 22 6.29 -8.76 2.89
N LEU A 23 6.03 -7.76 2.04
CA LEU A 23 5.60 -7.96 0.66
C LEU A 23 6.77 -8.44 -0.22
N VAL A 24 7.95 -7.80 -0.10
CA VAL A 24 9.18 -8.17 -0.81
C VAL A 24 9.65 -9.57 -0.40
N ASP A 25 9.63 -9.90 0.89
CA ASP A 25 10.02 -11.21 1.42
C ASP A 25 9.16 -12.34 0.84
N GLY A 26 7.90 -12.07 0.53
CA GLY A 26 7.06 -13.02 -0.17
C GLY A 26 7.14 -12.92 -1.70
N GLY A 27 8.16 -12.26 -2.26
CA GLY A 27 8.48 -12.28 -3.68
C GLY A 27 7.63 -11.37 -4.57
N LEU A 28 6.97 -10.36 -4.00
CA LEU A 28 6.24 -9.37 -4.80
C LEU A 28 7.18 -8.26 -5.29
N ALA A 29 6.91 -7.74 -6.49
CA ALA A 29 7.59 -6.55 -7.01
C ALA A 29 6.97 -5.30 -6.36
N VAL A 30 7.72 -4.63 -5.50
CA VAL A 30 7.22 -3.50 -4.69
C VAL A 30 8.00 -2.23 -5.01
N ALA A 31 7.30 -1.09 -5.13
CA ALA A 31 7.91 0.23 -5.07
C ALA A 31 7.26 1.04 -3.94
N ALA A 32 8.08 1.59 -3.03
CA ALA A 32 7.63 2.39 -1.90
C ALA A 32 7.85 3.88 -2.19
N PHE A 33 6.82 4.71 -2.04
CA PHE A 33 6.88 6.15 -2.38
C PHE A 33 6.87 7.00 -1.12
N SER A 34 7.95 7.75 -0.89
CA SER A 34 8.08 8.61 0.29
C SER A 34 7.79 10.08 -0.06
N PRO A 35 6.68 10.67 0.43
CA PRO A 35 6.44 12.10 0.30
C PRO A 35 7.36 12.87 1.26
N GLY A 36 8.54 13.25 0.77
CA GLY A 36 9.60 13.87 1.55
C GLY A 36 10.70 12.91 2.03
N PRO A 37 11.65 13.41 2.84
CA PRO A 37 12.79 12.63 3.31
C PRO A 37 12.36 11.38 4.07
N VAL A 38 12.93 10.25 3.72
CA VAL A 38 12.66 8.98 4.40
C VAL A 38 13.16 9.07 5.85
N PRO A 39 12.33 8.78 6.86
CA PRO A 39 12.78 8.77 8.24
C PRO A 39 13.98 7.82 8.43
N PRO A 40 15.07 8.23 9.13
CA PRO A 40 16.28 7.42 9.23
C PRO A 40 16.06 6.00 9.76
N ALA A 41 15.15 5.84 10.73
CA ALA A 41 14.80 4.54 11.28
C ALA A 41 14.09 3.62 10.26
N ALA A 42 13.20 4.18 9.44
CA ALA A 42 12.53 3.45 8.36
C ALA A 42 13.53 3.06 7.26
N HIS A 43 14.41 4.00 6.86
CA HIS A 43 15.47 3.74 5.90
C HIS A 43 16.44 2.65 6.38
N ALA A 44 16.92 2.74 7.62
CA ALA A 44 17.83 1.73 8.20
C ALA A 44 17.18 0.35 8.23
N ARG A 45 15.89 0.27 8.57
CA ARG A 45 15.14 -0.98 8.54
C ARG A 45 15.01 -1.54 7.14
N LEU A 46 14.66 -0.72 6.15
CA LEU A 46 14.58 -1.14 4.75
C LEU A 46 15.94 -1.62 4.22
N ALA A 47 17.02 -0.90 4.53
CA ALA A 47 18.38 -1.27 4.16
C ALA A 47 18.82 -2.60 4.77
N ALA A 48 18.48 -2.86 6.05
CA ALA A 48 18.79 -4.12 6.72
C ALA A 48 18.16 -5.36 6.04
N TYR A 49 17.08 -5.17 5.29
CA TYR A 49 16.38 -6.21 4.53
C TYR A 49 16.58 -6.07 3.01
N GLY A 50 17.58 -5.29 2.56
CA GLY A 50 17.88 -5.12 1.13
C GLY A 50 16.78 -4.42 0.32
N CYS A 51 15.87 -3.70 0.99
CA CYS A 51 14.71 -3.04 0.39
C CYS A 51 14.92 -1.53 0.14
N ALA A 52 16.11 -0.98 0.43
CA ALA A 52 16.36 0.46 0.28
C ALA A 52 16.18 0.95 -1.18
N ASP A 53 16.60 0.15 -2.16
CA ASP A 53 16.48 0.46 -3.59
C ASP A 53 15.02 0.47 -4.10
N GLN A 54 14.08 -0.05 -3.31
CA GLN A 54 12.65 0.00 -3.63
C GLN A 54 12.01 1.34 -3.29
N VAL A 55 12.73 2.24 -2.62
CA VAL A 55 12.19 3.53 -2.18
C VAL A 55 12.40 4.61 -3.24
N VAL A 56 11.31 5.22 -3.67
CA VAL A 56 11.27 6.38 -4.54
C VAL A 56 10.90 7.60 -3.69
N ALA A 57 11.88 8.47 -3.45
CA ALA A 57 11.63 9.76 -2.81
C ALA A 57 10.92 10.70 -3.80
N VAL A 58 9.82 11.30 -3.35
CA VAL A 58 9.05 12.27 -4.13
C VAL A 58 8.93 13.58 -3.36
N SER A 59 8.89 14.69 -4.09
CA SER A 59 8.69 16.01 -3.53
C SER A 59 7.40 16.04 -2.70
N PRO A 60 7.39 16.69 -1.53
CA PRO A 60 6.19 16.85 -0.72
C PRO A 60 5.01 17.39 -1.55
N ASP A 61 3.80 16.96 -1.22
CA ASP A 61 2.52 17.37 -1.84
C ASP A 61 2.35 17.08 -3.35
N THR A 62 3.34 16.44 -3.98
CA THR A 62 3.24 16.03 -5.40
C THR A 62 2.72 14.61 -5.59
N LEU A 63 2.79 13.77 -4.55
CA LEU A 63 2.37 12.38 -4.62
C LEU A 63 0.86 12.27 -4.84
N ARG A 64 0.48 11.62 -5.93
CA ARG A 64 -0.92 11.40 -6.30
C ARG A 64 -1.13 9.96 -6.76
N LEU A 65 -2.33 9.47 -6.52
CA LEU A 65 -2.81 8.19 -6.99
C LEU A 65 -3.96 8.43 -7.95
N ALA A 66 -3.84 7.91 -9.16
CA ALA A 66 -4.92 7.92 -10.15
C ALA A 66 -5.31 6.49 -10.50
N ALA A 67 -6.61 6.27 -10.70
CA ALA A 67 -7.16 5.03 -11.24
C ALA A 67 -8.18 5.38 -12.32
N ALA A 68 -8.02 4.82 -13.52
CA ALA A 68 -8.91 5.10 -14.65
C ALA A 68 -10.28 4.38 -14.55
N GLY A 69 -10.52 3.63 -13.46
CA GLY A 69 -11.77 2.91 -13.19
C GLY A 69 -11.58 1.74 -12.22
N PRO A 70 -12.67 1.07 -11.80
CA PRO A 70 -12.65 0.00 -10.79
C PRO A 70 -11.88 -1.26 -11.20
N ALA A 71 -11.56 -1.40 -12.49
CA ALA A 71 -10.79 -2.52 -13.04
C ALA A 71 -9.53 -2.06 -13.78
N ALA A 72 -9.11 -0.79 -13.62
CA ALA A 72 -7.91 -0.25 -14.22
C ALA A 72 -6.73 -0.33 -13.24
N PRO A 73 -5.49 -0.49 -13.73
CA PRO A 73 -4.32 -0.41 -12.87
C PRO A 73 -4.19 1.00 -12.27
N PHE A 74 -3.41 1.07 -11.20
CA PHE A 74 -3.15 2.29 -10.47
C PHE A 74 -1.93 3.01 -11.02
N GLU A 75 -2.09 4.29 -11.29
CA GLU A 75 -1.01 5.18 -11.68
C GLU A 75 -0.56 5.98 -10.47
N VAL A 76 0.73 5.87 -10.14
CA VAL A 76 1.36 6.71 -9.12
C VAL A 76 2.06 7.86 -9.82
N HIS A 77 1.69 9.07 -9.46
CA HIS A 77 2.22 10.32 -10.01
C HIS A 77 2.96 11.10 -8.93
N GLY A 78 3.99 11.86 -9.33
CA GLY A 78 4.73 12.74 -8.43
C GLY A 78 6.00 13.28 -9.06
N VAL A 79 6.62 14.26 -8.41
CA VAL A 79 7.92 14.80 -8.83
C VAL A 79 8.98 14.08 -8.02
N ARG A 80 9.98 13.45 -8.66
CA ARG A 80 11.08 12.82 -7.90
C ARG A 80 11.85 13.88 -7.11
N ALA A 81 12.10 13.60 -5.84
CA ALA A 81 12.93 14.48 -5.03
C ALA A 81 14.37 14.42 -5.54
N ASP A 82 14.97 15.58 -5.83
CA ASP A 82 16.35 15.67 -6.26
C ASP A 82 17.26 15.38 -5.03
N PRO A 83 18.16 14.38 -5.06
CA PRO A 83 18.98 14.01 -3.89
C PRO A 83 19.90 15.13 -3.39
N ARG A 84 20.07 16.22 -4.16
CA ARG A 84 20.95 17.34 -3.82
C ARG A 84 20.30 18.44 -2.97
N THR A 85 18.97 18.47 -2.85
CA THR A 85 18.27 19.59 -2.19
C THR A 85 17.91 19.34 -0.73
N SER A 86 18.12 18.13 -0.20
CA SER A 86 17.75 17.80 1.19
C SER A 86 18.76 18.25 2.27
N ALA A 87 19.89 18.87 1.89
CA ALA A 87 20.93 19.28 2.84
C ALA A 87 20.96 20.79 3.17
N THR A 88 20.24 21.65 2.44
CA THR A 88 20.39 23.10 2.62
C THR A 88 19.10 23.87 2.36
N SER A 89 18.29 24.10 3.40
CA SER A 89 17.31 25.20 3.38
C SER A 89 16.72 25.46 4.77
N ALA A 90 17.54 26.05 5.64
CA ALA A 90 17.06 26.99 6.65
C ALA A 90 17.48 28.40 6.24
N SER A 91 16.67 29.09 5.43
CA SER A 91 16.66 30.56 5.29
C SER A 91 15.42 31.01 4.50
N PRO A 92 14.71 32.10 4.90
CA PRO A 92 13.41 32.44 4.33
C PRO A 92 13.46 33.47 3.19
N ALA A 93 12.46 33.35 2.32
CA ALA A 93 11.80 34.36 1.48
C ALA A 93 12.52 34.98 0.26
N ALA A 94 11.92 34.78 -0.92
CA ALA A 94 11.51 35.88 -1.79
C ALA A 94 10.36 35.44 -2.71
N ALA A 95 9.30 36.24 -2.76
CA ALA A 95 8.13 36.08 -3.59
C ALA A 95 8.45 36.32 -5.07
N GLY A 96 7.98 35.44 -5.95
CA GLY A 96 8.01 35.58 -7.39
C GLY A 96 6.95 34.68 -8.02
N ALA A 97 5.93 35.30 -8.58
CA ALA A 97 4.81 34.63 -9.23
C ALA A 97 5.24 33.81 -10.45
N ALA A 98 4.73 32.58 -10.53
CA ALA A 98 4.60 31.84 -11.78
C ALA A 98 3.24 31.12 -11.75
N GLU A 99 2.23 31.80 -12.29
CA GLU A 99 1.02 31.15 -12.79
C GLU A 99 1.35 30.33 -14.04
N GLY A 100 0.91 29.08 -14.05
CA GLY A 100 0.53 28.38 -15.28
C GLY A 100 1.55 27.44 -15.93
N ALA A 101 1.79 26.26 -15.33
CA ALA A 101 2.11 25.02 -16.06
C ALA A 101 1.88 23.78 -15.17
N GLY A 102 0.81 23.02 -15.46
CA GLY A 102 0.63 21.61 -15.05
C GLY A 102 0.72 21.26 -13.56
N ALA A 103 -0.38 21.38 -12.82
CA ALA A 103 -0.51 20.88 -11.44
C ALA A 103 -0.58 19.34 -11.34
N GLY A 104 0.16 18.61 -12.18
CA GLY A 104 0.24 17.14 -12.19
C GLY A 104 1.70 16.73 -12.21
N GLY A 105 2.16 16.00 -11.19
CA GLY A 105 3.49 15.39 -11.20
C GLY A 105 3.62 14.34 -12.30
N ASP A 106 4.85 13.95 -12.62
CA ASP A 106 5.14 12.95 -13.64
C ASP A 106 4.61 11.56 -13.25
N LEU A 107 4.28 10.73 -14.25
CA LEU A 107 3.94 9.32 -14.03
C LEU A 107 5.19 8.56 -13.53
N LEU A 108 5.15 8.10 -12.28
CA LEU A 108 6.24 7.36 -11.65
C LEU A 108 6.13 5.85 -11.88
N GLY A 109 4.91 5.34 -12.11
CA GLY A 109 4.69 3.95 -12.47
C GLY A 109 3.24 3.52 -12.48
N VAL A 110 3.01 2.34 -13.07
CA VAL A 110 1.71 1.66 -13.15
C VAL A 110 1.76 0.36 -12.36
N PHE A 111 0.81 0.19 -11.45
CA PHE A 111 0.77 -0.88 -10.45
C PHE A 111 -0.57 -1.60 -10.47
N ASP A 112 -0.55 -2.89 -10.12
CA ASP A 112 -1.76 -3.71 -10.07
C ASP A 112 -2.45 -3.57 -8.70
N ALA A 113 -1.68 -3.27 -7.65
CA ALA A 113 -2.13 -3.12 -6.27
C ALA A 113 -1.53 -1.89 -5.59
N VAL A 114 -2.23 -1.36 -4.59
CA VAL A 114 -1.74 -0.23 -3.77
C VAL A 114 -1.92 -0.54 -2.29
N VAL A 115 -0.89 -0.24 -1.49
CA VAL A 115 -0.91 -0.29 -0.03
C VAL A 115 -0.74 1.13 0.50
N LEU A 116 -1.67 1.54 1.36
CA LEU A 116 -1.73 2.86 1.97
C LEU A 116 -1.44 2.75 3.47
N GLY A 117 -0.56 3.62 3.97
CA GLY A 117 -0.45 3.87 5.41
C GLY A 117 -1.40 5.01 5.84
N ASP A 118 -1.49 5.27 7.13
CA ASP A 118 -2.41 6.29 7.66
C ASP A 118 -2.18 7.68 7.05
N ALA A 119 -0.91 8.08 6.89
CA ALA A 119 -0.56 9.38 6.30
C ALA A 119 -0.94 9.52 4.82
N THR A 120 -1.19 8.41 4.11
CA THR A 120 -1.50 8.36 2.68
C THR A 120 -2.88 7.80 2.38
N ALA A 121 -3.64 7.38 3.39
CA ALA A 121 -4.99 6.83 3.24
C ALA A 121 -5.93 7.76 2.44
N ARG A 122 -5.75 9.09 2.58
CA ARG A 122 -6.51 10.10 1.81
C ARG A 122 -6.30 10.06 0.30
N LEU A 123 -5.22 9.43 -0.17
CA LEU A 123 -4.93 9.28 -1.60
C LEU A 123 -5.71 8.12 -2.22
N GLY A 124 -6.25 7.21 -1.41
CA GLY A 124 -7.05 6.10 -1.89
C GLY A 124 -8.36 6.57 -2.53
N PRO A 125 -8.86 5.87 -3.57
CA PRO A 125 -10.12 6.22 -4.23
C PRO A 125 -11.35 6.16 -3.31
N GLY A 126 -11.31 5.35 -2.24
CA GLY A 126 -12.35 5.30 -1.20
C GLY A 126 -12.18 6.36 -0.08
N GLY A 127 -11.11 7.13 -0.10
CA GLY A 127 -10.77 8.09 0.95
C GLY A 127 -10.34 7.44 2.28
N PRO A 128 -10.07 8.27 3.32
CA PRO A 128 -9.60 7.77 4.60
C PRO A 128 -10.65 6.95 5.36
N ASP A 129 -11.94 7.21 5.14
CA ASP A 129 -13.04 6.55 5.85
C ASP A 129 -13.64 5.36 5.07
N SER A 130 -12.96 4.90 4.01
CA SER A 130 -13.43 3.75 3.22
C SER A 130 -13.71 2.54 4.11
N PRO A 131 -14.83 1.82 3.92
CA PRO A 131 -15.11 0.60 4.65
C PRO A 131 -14.06 -0.46 4.33
N ARG A 132 -13.53 -1.13 5.36
CA ARG A 132 -12.43 -2.10 5.22
C ARG A 132 -12.74 -3.41 5.90
N PHE A 133 -12.40 -4.53 5.27
CA PHE A 133 -12.34 -5.82 5.94
C PHE A 133 -11.00 -6.02 6.66
N GLY A 134 -11.08 -6.33 7.95
CA GLY A 134 -9.97 -6.43 8.88
C GLY A 134 -9.13 -5.16 9.02
N GLY A 135 -9.69 -4.00 8.65
CA GLY A 135 -8.93 -2.76 8.55
C GLY A 135 -7.93 -2.72 7.38
N VAL A 136 -7.89 -3.76 6.54
CA VAL A 136 -6.88 -3.95 5.49
C VAL A 136 -7.49 -3.86 4.10
N PHE A 137 -8.46 -4.70 3.76
CA PHE A 137 -9.00 -4.78 2.40
C PHE A 137 -10.05 -3.69 2.20
N ASP A 138 -9.80 -2.77 1.28
CA ASP A 138 -10.75 -1.73 0.94
C ASP A 138 -11.97 -2.34 0.22
N LEU A 139 -13.17 -2.12 0.77
CA LEU A 139 -14.41 -2.68 0.24
C LEU A 139 -15.03 -1.81 -0.84
N ALA A 140 -14.62 -0.54 -0.95
CA ALA A 140 -15.06 0.38 -1.99
C ALA A 140 -14.16 0.31 -3.23
N ALA A 141 -12.90 -0.08 -3.07
CA ALA A 141 -11.92 -0.17 -4.14
C ALA A 141 -11.10 -1.46 -4.07
N ALA A 142 -11.40 -2.40 -4.98
CA ALA A 142 -10.61 -3.62 -5.11
C ALA A 142 -9.12 -3.29 -5.32
N TRP A 143 -8.24 -4.17 -4.83
CA TRP A 143 -6.78 -4.04 -4.96
C TRP A 143 -6.15 -2.84 -4.25
N VAL A 144 -6.93 -2.11 -3.44
CA VAL A 144 -6.44 -1.13 -2.46
C VAL A 144 -6.42 -1.78 -1.08
N PHE A 145 -5.29 -1.65 -0.40
CA PHE A 145 -5.07 -2.18 0.93
C PHE A 145 -4.59 -1.08 1.85
N HIS A 146 -4.93 -1.21 3.12
CA HIS A 146 -4.50 -0.31 4.18
C HIS A 146 -3.70 -1.08 5.22
N VAL A 147 -2.73 -0.43 5.83
CA VAL A 147 -1.98 -0.97 6.97
C VAL A 147 -2.05 -0.01 8.15
N SER A 148 -2.05 -0.54 9.36
CA SER A 148 -2.05 0.23 10.60
C SER A 148 -0.77 1.05 10.77
N ASP A 149 -0.79 2.04 11.65
CA ASP A 149 0.38 2.77 12.15
C ASP A 149 1.35 1.92 12.99
N SER A 150 0.91 0.79 13.55
CA SER A 150 1.76 -0.13 14.31
C SER A 150 2.68 -0.93 13.38
N PRO A 151 4.03 -0.83 13.50
CA PRO A 151 4.94 -1.55 12.62
C PRO A 151 4.87 -3.08 12.73
N GLU A 152 4.52 -3.60 13.90
CA GLU A 152 4.35 -5.04 14.11
C GLU A 152 3.12 -5.55 13.34
N LEU A 153 1.99 -4.87 13.51
CA LEU A 153 0.75 -5.23 12.84
C LEU A 153 0.81 -4.96 11.33
N ALA A 154 1.41 -3.85 10.90
CA ALA A 154 1.59 -3.52 9.49
C ALA A 154 2.45 -4.57 8.75
N GLY A 155 3.46 -5.14 9.42
CA GLY A 155 4.22 -6.26 8.86
C GLY A 155 3.34 -7.50 8.66
N ALA A 156 2.56 -7.87 9.68
CA ALA A 156 1.65 -9.01 9.59
C ALA A 156 0.54 -8.80 8.53
N GLN A 157 0.00 -7.58 8.44
CA GLN A 157 -0.96 -7.18 7.41
C GLN A 157 -0.31 -7.20 6.02
N GLY A 158 0.94 -6.73 5.87
CA GLY A 158 1.71 -6.84 4.63
C GLY A 158 1.88 -8.30 4.19
N ARG A 159 2.16 -9.22 5.13
CA ARG A 159 2.19 -10.65 4.84
C ARG A 159 0.82 -11.16 4.38
N TRP A 160 -0.25 -10.75 5.03
CA TRP A 160 -1.62 -11.14 4.67
C TRP A 160 -2.02 -10.67 3.27
N ILE A 161 -1.76 -9.41 2.95
CA ILE A 161 -1.92 -8.84 1.60
C ILE A 161 -1.12 -9.67 0.60
N GLY A 162 0.13 -10.01 0.95
CA GLY A 162 0.96 -10.86 0.11
C GLY A 162 0.37 -12.24 -0.17
N GLU A 163 -0.19 -12.90 0.84
CA GLU A 163 -0.86 -14.21 0.69
C GLU A 163 -2.07 -14.10 -0.24
N TYR A 164 -2.85 -13.02 -0.14
CA TYR A 164 -3.95 -12.75 -1.06
C TYR A 164 -3.45 -12.59 -2.50
N LEU A 165 -2.46 -11.72 -2.73
CA LEU A 165 -1.94 -11.43 -4.07
C LEU A 165 -1.26 -12.63 -4.74
N ARG A 166 -0.77 -13.59 -3.95
CA ARG A 166 -0.23 -14.88 -4.44
C ARG A 166 -1.30 -15.96 -4.62
N GLY A 167 -2.57 -15.65 -4.38
CA GLY A 167 -3.66 -16.62 -4.47
C GLY A 167 -3.62 -17.70 -3.40
N ARG A 168 -2.84 -17.50 -2.34
CA ARG A 168 -2.69 -18.43 -1.21
C ARG A 168 -3.76 -18.23 -0.14
N TYR A 169 -4.36 -17.04 -0.10
CA TYR A 169 -5.47 -16.70 0.78
C TYR A 169 -6.69 -16.29 -0.05
N ALA A 170 -7.85 -16.86 0.28
CA ALA A 170 -9.14 -16.46 -0.28
C ALA A 170 -9.94 -15.70 0.79
N PRO A 171 -10.31 -14.43 0.58
CA PRO A 171 -11.16 -13.72 1.53
C PRO A 171 -12.55 -14.35 1.64
N PRO A 172 -13.33 -14.02 2.68
CA PRO A 172 -14.75 -14.32 2.68
C PRO A 172 -15.45 -13.70 1.46
N GLU A 173 -16.64 -14.20 1.12
CA GLU A 173 -17.49 -13.57 0.09
C GLU A 173 -17.74 -12.08 0.42
N PRO A 174 -17.87 -11.19 -0.58
CA PRO A 174 -18.01 -9.75 -0.36
C PRO A 174 -19.13 -9.37 0.62
N ALA A 175 -20.28 -10.05 0.57
CA ALA A 175 -21.37 -9.83 1.51
C ALA A 175 -20.98 -10.12 2.97
N ALA A 176 -20.15 -11.15 3.20
CA ALA A 176 -19.66 -11.49 4.53
C ALA A 176 -18.60 -10.50 5.02
N MET A 177 -17.73 -10.03 4.11
CA MET A 177 -16.76 -8.97 4.40
C MET A 177 -17.47 -7.67 4.82
N SER A 178 -18.54 -7.29 4.11
CA SER A 178 -19.34 -6.10 4.41
C SER A 178 -20.17 -6.23 5.70
N ALA A 179 -20.69 -7.43 5.98
CA ALA A 179 -21.46 -7.68 7.21
C ALA A 179 -20.57 -7.70 8.47
N ARG A 180 -19.28 -8.04 8.31
CA ARG A 180 -18.30 -8.12 9.40
C ARG A 180 -16.98 -7.47 8.95
N PRO A 181 -16.95 -6.13 8.84
CA PRO A 181 -15.76 -5.43 8.35
C PRO A 181 -14.61 -5.51 9.35
N ALA A 182 -14.88 -5.61 10.65
CA ALA A 182 -13.84 -5.92 11.62
C ALA A 182 -13.55 -7.42 11.66
N LEU A 183 -12.27 -7.81 11.76
CA LEU A 183 -11.95 -9.11 12.35
C LEU A 183 -12.57 -9.14 13.75
N LEU A 184 -13.12 -10.29 14.14
CA LEU A 184 -13.94 -10.42 15.34
C LEU A 184 -13.13 -10.13 16.62
N GLY A 185 -13.06 -8.85 16.98
CA GLY A 185 -12.50 -8.39 18.25
C GLY A 185 -11.84 -7.02 18.19
N ARG A 186 -12.64 -5.97 17.96
CA ARG A 186 -12.38 -4.69 18.67
C ARG A 186 -12.66 -4.90 20.15
N SER A 187 -11.84 -5.70 20.83
CA SER A 187 -11.80 -5.63 22.27
C SER A 187 -11.09 -4.32 22.60
N THR A 188 -11.80 -3.41 23.25
CA THR A 188 -11.26 -2.18 23.83
C THR A 188 -10.18 -2.45 24.91
N ARG A 189 -9.67 -3.69 25.01
CA ARG A 189 -8.69 -4.21 25.98
C ARG A 189 -7.57 -5.08 25.37
N GLY A 190 -7.60 -5.42 24.08
CA GLY A 190 -6.76 -6.50 23.52
C GLY A 190 -5.37 -6.12 23.01
N GLY A 191 -5.18 -4.87 22.60
CA GLY A 191 -3.92 -4.38 22.02
C GLY A 191 -3.46 -5.13 20.76
N VAL A 192 -2.27 -4.79 20.26
CA VAL A 192 -1.66 -5.35 19.03
C VAL A 192 -1.62 -6.88 19.03
N ARG A 193 -1.35 -7.51 20.19
CA ARG A 193 -1.26 -8.98 20.29
C ARG A 193 -2.59 -9.69 20.02
N ALA A 194 -3.72 -9.12 20.46
CA ALA A 194 -5.03 -9.70 20.19
C ALA A 194 -5.36 -9.59 18.70
N GLU A 195 -5.03 -8.46 18.09
CA GLU A 195 -5.25 -8.22 16.65
C GLU A 195 -4.41 -9.18 15.79
N LEU A 196 -3.16 -9.45 16.18
CA LEU A 196 -2.33 -10.48 15.53
C LEU A 196 -2.94 -11.89 15.66
N ALA A 197 -3.46 -12.25 16.83
CA ALA A 197 -4.09 -13.57 17.02
C ALA A 197 -5.39 -13.73 16.20
N GLU A 198 -6.12 -12.63 15.96
CA GLU A 198 -7.27 -12.60 15.06
C GLU A 198 -6.87 -12.72 13.60
N LEU A 199 -5.83 -11.97 13.21
CA LEU A 199 -5.25 -12.07 11.88
C LEU A 199 -4.78 -13.51 11.58
N ASP A 200 -4.12 -14.17 12.52
CA ASP A 200 -3.69 -15.57 12.38
C ASP A 200 -4.87 -16.56 12.27
N ARG A 201 -5.99 -16.28 12.94
CA ARG A 201 -7.22 -17.07 12.79
C ARG A 201 -7.81 -16.87 11.39
N GLU A 202 -7.87 -15.64 10.92
CA GLU A 202 -8.39 -15.31 9.61
C GLU A 202 -7.52 -15.89 8.49
N LEU A 203 -6.19 -15.79 8.61
CA LEU A 203 -5.26 -16.38 7.65
C LEU A 203 -5.47 -17.88 7.50
N ARG A 204 -5.61 -18.60 8.62
CA ARG A 204 -5.92 -20.05 8.59
C ARG A 204 -7.25 -20.33 7.92
N ALA A 205 -8.29 -19.54 8.23
CA ALA A 205 -9.60 -19.69 7.60
C ALA A 205 -9.53 -19.44 6.09
N GLY A 206 -8.82 -18.39 5.65
CA GLY A 206 -8.67 -18.07 4.24
C GLY A 206 -7.75 -19.00 3.47
N HIS A 207 -6.75 -19.60 4.11
CA HIS A 207 -5.97 -20.69 3.55
C HIS A 207 -6.83 -21.93 3.31
N ALA A 208 -7.70 -22.29 4.28
CA ALA A 208 -8.64 -23.40 4.11
C ALA A 208 -9.64 -23.13 2.98
N ARG A 209 -10.15 -21.90 2.87
CA ARG A 209 -11.00 -21.48 1.74
C ARG A 209 -10.27 -21.59 0.40
N ALA A 210 -9.04 -21.07 0.32
CA ALA A 210 -8.23 -21.11 -0.90
C ALA A 210 -7.91 -22.56 -1.33
N ALA A 211 -7.58 -23.43 -0.37
CA ALA A 211 -7.39 -24.85 -0.64
C ALA A 211 -8.66 -25.51 -1.21
N GLY A 212 -9.84 -25.16 -0.67
CA GLY A 212 -11.12 -25.68 -1.12
C GLY A 212 -11.51 -25.31 -2.55
N ILE A 213 -11.05 -24.15 -3.06
CA ILE A 213 -11.35 -23.65 -4.42
C ILE A 213 -10.18 -23.80 -5.42
N GLY A 214 -9.06 -24.35 -4.95
CA GLY A 214 -7.84 -24.57 -5.73
C GLY A 214 -7.04 -23.30 -6.01
N TYR A 215 -6.39 -22.74 -4.96
CA TYR A 215 -5.37 -21.68 -4.97
C TYR A 215 -5.24 -20.91 -6.29
N ARG A 216 -6.14 -19.96 -6.51
CA ARG A 216 -6.17 -19.14 -7.73
C ARG A 216 -5.58 -17.78 -7.44
N LEU A 217 -4.73 -17.31 -8.35
CA LEU A 217 -4.30 -15.91 -8.33
C LEU A 217 -5.53 -15.00 -8.49
N PRO A 218 -5.66 -13.95 -7.67
CA PRO A 218 -6.69 -12.96 -7.90
C PRO A 218 -6.43 -12.27 -9.24
N THR A 219 -7.48 -12.02 -10.02
CA THR A 219 -7.36 -11.37 -11.33
C THR A 219 -7.00 -9.89 -11.14
N PRO A 220 -5.80 -9.44 -11.55
CA PRO A 220 -5.43 -8.05 -11.45
C PRO A 220 -6.31 -7.18 -12.37
N PRO A 221 -6.41 -5.87 -12.09
CA PRO A 221 -7.06 -4.96 -13.01
C PRO A 221 -6.48 -5.06 -14.43
N ALA A 222 -7.35 -4.95 -15.44
CA ALA A 222 -6.96 -5.05 -16.83
C ALA A 222 -6.07 -3.87 -17.21
N ARG A 223 -4.83 -4.15 -17.61
CA ARG A 223 -3.92 -3.12 -18.12
C ARG A 223 -4.43 -2.67 -19.48
N LEU A 224 -4.85 -1.41 -19.56
CA LEU A 224 -5.10 -0.78 -20.85
C LEU A 224 -3.75 -0.65 -21.56
N THR A 225 -3.55 -1.39 -22.65
CA THR A 225 -2.47 -1.08 -23.59
C THR A 225 -2.73 0.30 -24.16
N PRO A 226 -1.76 1.23 -24.13
CA PRO A 226 -1.93 2.50 -24.81
C PRO A 226 -2.19 2.23 -26.29
N ALA A 227 -3.21 2.90 -26.85
CA ALA A 227 -3.47 2.86 -28.29
C ALA A 227 -2.22 3.39 -29.04
N PRO A 228 -1.87 2.79 -30.19
CA PRO A 228 -0.71 3.18 -30.98
C PRO A 228 -0.81 4.61 -31.52
#